data_AF-A0A7R9YKA3-F1
#
_entry.id   AF-A0A7R9YKA3-F1
#
_cell.length_a   1.000
_cell.length_b   1.000
_cell.length_c   1.000
_cell.angle_alpha   90.00
_cell.angle_beta   90.00
_cell.angle_gamma   90.00
#
_symmetry.space_group_name_H-M   'P 1'
#
loop_
_entity.id
_entity.type
_entity.pdbx_description
1 polymer ?
#
loop_
_entity_poly.entity_id
_entity_poly.type
_entity_poly.pdbx_seq_one_letter_code
_entity_poly.pdbx_strand_id
1 'polypeptide(L)'
;HNASQDAVYARIAAPAVADALKGINGTVLMYGQTGSGKTYTTIGDMGTFKYRGIVPRALADVYAYIEARPEMEVSVSISYLEVYNDQLSDLLGAIPAPAGSAARADSGG
;
A
#
# COMPACT_ATOMS: atom_id res chain seq x y z
N HIS A 1 -25.49 -10.66 -4.91
CA HIS A 1 -24.96 -10.82 -3.54
C HIS A 1 -23.88 -9.75 -3.35
N ASN A 2 -24.16 -8.70 -2.56
CA ASN A 2 -23.23 -7.60 -2.31
C ASN A 2 -22.20 -8.02 -1.24
N ALA A 3 -20.96 -8.32 -1.65
CA ALA A 3 -19.86 -8.53 -0.70
C ALA A 3 -19.37 -7.16 -0.17
N SER A 4 -19.15 -7.05 1.14
CA SER A 4 -18.53 -5.86 1.73
C SER A 4 -17.03 -5.83 1.46
N GLN A 5 -16.42 -4.65 1.46
CA GLN A 5 -14.96 -4.50 1.34
C GLN A 5 -14.20 -5.29 2.40
N ASP A 6 -14.78 -5.36 3.59
CA ASP A 6 -14.27 -6.14 4.71
C ASP A 6 -14.25 -7.65 4.40
N ALA A 7 -15.38 -8.19 3.93
CA ALA A 7 -15.48 -9.60 3.56
C ALA A 7 -14.55 -9.96 2.39
N VAL A 8 -14.40 -9.05 1.42
CA VAL A 8 -13.47 -9.22 0.29
C VAL A 8 -12.03 -9.25 0.80
N TYR A 9 -11.65 -8.31 1.65
CA TYR A 9 -10.31 -8.26 2.25
C TYR A 9 -10.00 -9.53 3.04
N ALA A 10 -10.88 -9.89 3.99
CA ALA A 10 -10.69 -11.04 4.87
C ALA A 10 -10.53 -12.35 4.08
N ARG A 11 -11.25 -12.50 2.96
CA ARG A 11 -11.24 -13.73 2.16
C ARG A 11 -10.07 -13.81 1.18
N ILE A 12 -9.62 -12.68 0.63
CA ILE A 12 -8.67 -12.68 -0.51
C ILE A 12 -7.30 -12.13 -0.11
N ALA A 13 -7.25 -10.98 0.55
CA ALA A 13 -6.00 -10.26 0.79
C ALA A 13 -5.36 -10.60 2.14
N ALA A 14 -6.15 -10.83 3.19
CA ALA A 14 -5.63 -11.14 4.52
C ALA A 14 -4.71 -12.38 4.55
N PRO A 15 -5.00 -13.49 3.83
CA PRO A 15 -4.07 -14.61 3.75
C PRO A 15 -2.73 -14.24 3.10
N ALA A 16 -2.77 -13.48 2.00
CA ALA A 16 -1.57 -13.04 1.30
C ALA A 16 -0.70 -12.09 2.15
N VAL A 17 -1.33 -11.20 2.93
CA VAL A 17 -0.64 -10.33 3.89
C VAL A 17 0.00 -11.16 5.01
N ALA A 18 -0.74 -12.13 5.57
CA ALA A 18 -0.22 -13.01 6.61
C ALA A 18 0.98 -13.85 6.12
N ASP A 19 0.99 -14.27 4.86
CA ASP A 19 2.10 -14.98 4.25
C ASP A 19 3.30 -14.05 3.98
N ALA A 20 3.05 -12.81 3.52
CA ALA A 20 4.09 -11.79 3.37
C ALA A 20 4.81 -11.49 4.69
N LEU A 21 4.07 -11.41 5.80
CA LEU A 21 4.62 -11.20 7.13
C LEU A 21 5.45 -12.39 7.66
N LYS A 22 5.32 -13.57 7.03
CA LYS A 22 6.16 -14.76 7.29
C LYS A 22 7.32 -14.90 6.30
N GLY A 23 7.52 -13.93 5.42
CA GLY A 23 8.56 -13.94 4.39
C GLY A 23 8.19 -14.64 3.08
N ILE A 24 6.90 -14.91 2.83
CA ILE A 24 6.41 -15.52 1.59
C ILE A 24 5.79 -14.43 0.71
N ASN A 25 6.25 -14.28 -0.53
CA ASN A 25 5.73 -13.26 -1.45
C ASN A 25 4.23 -13.49 -1.77
N GLY A 26 3.40 -12.48 -1.49
CA GLY A 26 1.97 -12.45 -1.84
C GLY A 26 1.68 -11.46 -2.97
N THR A 27 0.76 -11.79 -3.88
CA THR A 27 0.29 -10.89 -4.93
C THR A 27 -1.20 -11.00 -5.10
N VAL A 28 -1.89 -9.84 -5.11
CA VAL A 28 -3.32 -9.76 -5.36
C VAL A 28 -3.54 -8.94 -6.63
N LEU A 29 -4.20 -9.54 -7.62
CA LEU A 29 -4.48 -8.91 -8.91
C LEU A 29 -5.99 -8.76 -9.11
N MET A 30 -6.42 -7.56 -9.49
CA MET A 30 -7.80 -7.28 -9.87
C MET A 30 -7.92 -7.24 -11.38
N TYR A 31 -8.75 -8.13 -11.93
CA TYR A 31 -8.99 -8.23 -13.36
C TYR A 31 -10.49 -8.09 -13.67
N GLY A 32 -10.82 -7.48 -14.80
CA GLY A 32 -12.19 -7.29 -15.24
C GLY A 32 -12.36 -6.11 -16.18
N GLN A 33 -13.53 -6.00 -16.82
CA GLN A 33 -13.85 -4.92 -17.75
C GLN A 33 -13.83 -3.52 -17.10
N THR A 34 -13.72 -2.47 -17.89
CA THR A 34 -13.86 -1.09 -17.39
C THR A 34 -15.22 -0.91 -16.71
N GLY A 35 -15.26 -0.21 -15.57
CA GLY A 35 -16.49 -0.05 -14.77
C GLY A 35 -16.88 -1.24 -13.88
N SER A 36 -16.16 -2.38 -13.92
CA SER A 36 -16.43 -3.55 -13.06
C SER A 36 -16.06 -3.38 -11.58
N GLY A 37 -15.51 -2.22 -11.20
CA GLY A 37 -15.18 -1.93 -9.80
C GLY A 37 -13.76 -2.31 -9.37
N LYS A 38 -12.82 -2.60 -10.27
CA LYS A 38 -11.40 -2.88 -9.93
C LYS A 38 -10.81 -1.84 -8.97
N THR A 39 -10.86 -0.56 -9.33
CA THR A 39 -10.35 0.56 -8.51
C THR A 39 -11.09 0.65 -7.18
N TYR A 40 -12.40 0.39 -7.16
CA TYR A 40 -13.19 0.36 -5.95
C TYR A 40 -12.76 -0.79 -5.02
N THR A 41 -12.48 -1.97 -5.55
CA THR A 41 -12.00 -3.11 -4.75
C THR A 41 -10.57 -2.88 -4.24
N THR A 42 -9.68 -2.31 -5.06
CA THR A 42 -8.27 -2.08 -4.72
C THR A 42 -8.08 -0.95 -3.71
N ILE A 43 -8.60 0.25 -4.01
CA ILE A 43 -8.42 1.46 -3.18
C ILE A 43 -9.66 1.72 -2.33
N GLY A 44 -10.83 1.58 -2.93
CA GLY A 44 -12.11 1.89 -2.30
C GLY A 44 -12.32 3.37 -2.08
N ASP A 45 -13.29 3.69 -1.22
CA ASP A 45 -13.56 5.06 -0.79
C ASP A 45 -12.76 5.34 0.48
N MET A 46 -11.88 6.35 0.39
CA MET A 46 -10.98 6.76 1.47
C MET A 46 -11.66 7.61 2.53
N GLY A 47 -12.84 8.19 2.24
CA GLY A 47 -13.60 9.05 3.14
C GLY A 47 -14.28 8.31 4.30
N THR A 48 -14.56 7.01 4.13
CA THR A 48 -15.20 6.19 5.17
C THR A 48 -14.48 4.86 5.33
N PHE A 49 -14.08 4.51 6.56
CA PHE A 49 -13.34 3.26 6.85
C PHE A 49 -14.06 2.01 6.31
N LYS A 50 -15.40 1.97 6.42
CA LYS A 50 -16.23 0.87 5.92
C LYS A 50 -16.02 0.57 4.43
N TYR A 51 -15.71 1.58 3.62
CA TYR A 51 -15.62 1.47 2.17
C TYR A 51 -14.18 1.45 1.64
N ARG A 52 -13.18 1.53 2.52
CA ARG A 52 -11.77 1.33 2.16
C ARG A 52 -11.55 -0.05 1.55
N GLY A 53 -10.81 -0.08 0.45
CA GLY A 53 -10.48 -1.28 -0.30
C GLY A 53 -9.32 -2.06 0.29
N ILE A 54 -8.72 -2.92 -0.52
CA ILE A 54 -7.67 -3.85 -0.09
C ILE A 54 -6.37 -3.14 0.34
N VAL A 55 -5.88 -2.17 -0.44
CA VAL A 55 -4.58 -1.51 -0.17
C VAL A 55 -4.53 -0.85 1.21
N PRO A 56 -5.46 0.05 1.59
CA PRO A 56 -5.41 0.70 2.90
C PRO A 56 -5.63 -0.29 4.07
N ARG A 57 -6.34 -1.40 3.86
CA ARG A 57 -6.53 -2.44 4.88
C ARG A 57 -5.28 -3.29 5.08
N ALA A 58 -4.63 -3.68 3.98
CA ALA A 58 -3.37 -4.41 4.03
C ALA A 58 -2.28 -3.61 4.75
N LEU A 59 -2.16 -2.31 4.46
CA LEU A 59 -1.22 -1.45 5.17
C LEU A 59 -1.52 -1.38 6.68
N ALA A 60 -2.80 -1.21 7.05
CA ALA A 60 -3.20 -1.19 8.46
C ALA A 60 -2.82 -2.50 9.18
N ASP A 61 -3.08 -3.65 8.55
CA ASP A 61 -2.74 -4.95 9.13
C ASP A 61 -1.23 -5.19 9.26
N VAL A 62 -0.44 -4.75 8.26
CA VAL A 62 1.02 -4.83 8.33
C VAL A 62 1.56 -4.00 9.50
N TYR A 63 1.12 -2.76 9.66
CA TYR A 63 1.55 -1.93 10.78
C TYR A 63 1.06 -2.46 12.14
N ALA A 64 -0.18 -2.95 12.22
CA ALA A 64 -0.69 -3.58 13.44
C ALA A 64 0.13 -4.83 13.83
N TYR A 65 0.59 -5.62 12.85
CA TYR A 65 1.44 -6.77 13.10
C TYR A 65 2.81 -6.38 13.66
N ILE A 66 3.40 -5.29 13.15
CA ILE A 66 4.69 -4.75 13.61
C ILE A 66 4.56 -4.17 15.02
N GLU A 67 3.52 -3.38 15.29
CA GLU A 67 3.26 -2.79 16.62
C GLU A 67 3.08 -3.86 17.70
N ALA A 68 2.52 -5.02 17.35
CA ALA A 68 2.33 -6.14 18.26
C ALA A 68 3.62 -6.92 18.60
N ARG A 69 4.76 -6.65 17.91
CA ARG A 69 6.04 -7.37 18.04
C ARG A 69 7.22 -6.40 18.14
N PRO A 70 7.33 -5.63 19.23
CA PRO A 70 8.39 -4.63 19.40
C PRO A 70 9.80 -5.23 19.43
N GLU A 71 9.94 -6.54 19.67
CA GLU A 71 11.20 -7.27 19.63
C GLU A 71 11.74 -7.52 18.22
N MET A 72 10.90 -7.34 17.19
CA MET A 72 11.26 -7.62 15.80
C MET A 72 11.60 -6.32 15.06
N GLU A 73 12.79 -6.26 14.47
CA GLU A 73 13.18 -5.14 13.62
C GLU A 73 12.61 -5.35 12.20
N VAL A 74 11.71 -4.46 11.79
CA VAL A 74 11.04 -4.53 10.48
C VAL A 74 11.24 -3.22 9.74
N SER A 75 11.68 -3.32 8.49
CA SER A 75 11.69 -2.20 7.54
C SER A 75 10.59 -2.40 6.49
N VAL A 76 9.81 -1.36 6.25
CA VAL A 76 8.71 -1.35 5.27
C VAL A 76 9.02 -0.35 4.17
N SER A 77 9.04 -0.82 2.92
CA SER A 77 9.21 0.01 1.72
C SER A 77 7.99 -0.12 0.82
N ILE A 78 7.55 0.99 0.22
CA ILE A 78 6.40 1.03 -0.69
C ILE A 78 6.87 1.64 -2.01
N SER A 79 6.54 0.96 -3.12
CA SER A 79 6.65 1.48 -4.48
C SER A 79 5.28 1.50 -5.13
N TYR A 80 5.01 2.49 -5.98
CA TYR A 80 3.76 2.58 -6.73
C TYR A 80 4.04 2.91 -8.19
N LEU A 81 3.76 1.94 -9.06
CA LEU A 81 4.12 1.98 -10.48
C LEU A 81 2.87 1.89 -11.33
N GLU A 82 2.83 2.66 -12.40
CA GLU A 82 1.82 2.56 -13.47
C GLU A 82 2.47 2.00 -14.73
N VAL A 83 1.77 1.07 -15.40
CA VAL A 83 2.11 0.62 -16.74
C VAL A 83 1.05 1.15 -17.69
N TYR A 84 1.43 2.07 -18.57
CA TYR A 84 0.55 2.64 -19.58
C TYR A 84 1.26 2.68 -20.93
N ASN A 85 0.64 2.08 -21.96
CA ASN A 85 1.20 2.01 -23.31
C ASN A 85 2.64 1.47 -23.37
N ASP A 86 2.89 0.34 -22.70
CA ASP A 86 4.20 -0.31 -22.54
C ASP A 86 5.29 0.58 -21.90
N GLN A 87 4.91 1.69 -21.26
CA GLN A 87 5.80 2.53 -20.49
C GLN A 87 5.53 2.36 -18.99
N LEU A 88 6.61 2.22 -18.23
CA LEU A 88 6.58 2.18 -16.77
C LEU A 88 6.77 3.60 -16.22
N SER A 89 5.87 4.04 -15.35
CA SER A 89 5.93 5.34 -14.67
C SER A 89 5.94 5.16 -13.16
N ASP A 90 6.85 5.84 -12.47
CA ASP A 90 6.90 5.88 -11.00
C ASP A 90 5.98 6.99 -10.49
N LEU A 91 4.92 6.60 -9.77
CA LEU A 91 3.93 7.52 -9.23
C LEU A 91 4.39 8.19 -7.94
N LEU A 92 5.49 7.74 -7.33
CA LEU A 92 6.05 8.31 -6.09
C LEU A 92 7.36 9.09 -6.31
N GLY A 93 8.06 8.85 -7.43
CA GLY A 93 9.36 9.47 -7.73
C GLY A 93 9.35 10.99 -7.93
N ALA A 94 8.17 11.62 -8.03
CA ALA A 94 8.00 13.06 -8.22
C ALA A 94 7.64 13.84 -6.95
N ILE A 95 7.80 13.26 -5.75
CA ILE A 95 7.70 14.03 -4.50
C ILE A 95 9.04 14.76 -4.30
N PRO A 96 9.18 16.06 -4.60
CA PRO A 96 10.38 16.79 -4.20
C PRO A 96 10.50 16.69 -2.69
N ALA A 97 11.69 16.33 -2.20
CA ALA A 97 12.01 16.42 -0.79
C ALA A 97 11.60 17.82 -0.28
N PRO A 98 10.99 17.95 0.91
CA PRO A 98 10.66 19.25 1.46
C PRO A 98 11.94 20.10 1.45
N ALA A 99 11.91 21.21 0.71
CA ALA A 99 12.99 22.18 0.63
C ALA A 99 13.19 22.80 2.02
N GLY A 100 14.02 22.16 2.84
CA GLY A 100 14.06 22.46 4.27
C GLY A 100 15.11 21.70 5.06
N SER A 101 16.26 21.36 4.47
CA SER A 101 17.49 21.27 5.26
C SER A 101 18.59 22.03 4.52
N ALA A 102 18.60 23.34 4.73
CA ALA A 102 19.77 24.14 4.45
C ALA A 102 20.89 23.66 5.38
N ALA A 103 21.73 22.74 4.91
CA ALA A 103 23.02 22.49 5.51
C ALA A 103 23.84 23.78 5.36
N ARG A 104 23.86 24.59 6.41
CA ARG A 104 24.84 25.66 6.59
C ARG A 104 26.21 24.99 6.65
N ALA A 105 26.94 25.01 5.54
CA ALA A 105 28.37 24.81 5.55
C ALA A 105 29.00 26.06 6.18
N ASP A 106 29.43 25.90 7.43
CA ASP A 106 30.36 26.82 8.09
C ASP A 106 31.73 26.67 7.43
N SER A 107 32.21 27.73 6.79
CA SER A 107 33.60 27.87 6.37
C SER A 107 34.22 29.01 7.18
N GLY A 108 34.82 28.66 8.31
CA GLY A 108 35.60 29.56 9.15
C GLY A 108 37.09 29.20 9.10
N GLY A 109 37.88 30.15 8.58
CA GLY A 109 39.21 30.60 9.03
C GLY A 109 40.31 29.57 9.28
#